data_AF-A0A496T4Y3-F1
#
_entry.id   AF-A0A496T4Y3-F1
#
_cell.length_a   1.000
_cell.length_b   1.000
_cell.length_c   1.000
_cell.angle_alpha   90.00
_cell.angle_beta   90.00
_cell.angle_gamma   90.00
#
_symmetry.space_group_name_H-M   'P 1'
#
loop_
_entity.id
_entity.type
_entity.pdbx_description
1 polymer ?
#
loop_
_entity_poly.entity_id
_entity_poly.type
_entity_poly.pdbx_seq_one_letter_code
_entity_poly.pdbx_strand_id
1 'polypeptide(L)'
;WGRKSLKEYERYYKEYLKGFEKMELVATASLLGVRETRRIIGDYILNIDDFKNLAVFEDEVGRYSYPIDIHIARPDRESYEKFRREFTTLRLGKGESYGIPYRILTPKGLRNVFVAGRCVSTDRNMQASIRVMPGCYITGQAAGVAAAMIVETQADSRTINIRKLQARLKAMGAFLPNFDPNS
;
A
#
# COMPACT_ATOMS: atom_id res chain seq x y z
N TRP A 1 9.78 -22.40 -9.70
CA TRP A 1 8.52 -22.00 -10.35
C TRP A 1 8.72 -20.74 -11.20
N GLY A 2 9.09 -19.58 -10.62
CA GLY A 2 9.31 -18.33 -11.37
C GLY A 2 10.19 -18.41 -12.63
N ARG A 3 11.41 -18.97 -12.56
CA ARG A 3 12.28 -19.10 -13.76
C ARG A 3 11.76 -20.08 -14.83
N LYS A 4 10.93 -21.07 -14.46
CA LYS A 4 10.30 -22.00 -15.42
C LYS A 4 9.15 -21.33 -16.17
N SER A 5 8.31 -20.56 -15.46
CA SER A 5 7.21 -19.80 -16.07
C SER A 5 7.68 -18.74 -17.08
N LEU A 6 8.91 -18.24 -16.92
CA LEU A 6 9.46 -17.24 -17.82
C LEU A 6 9.70 -17.76 -19.24
N LYS A 7 10.09 -19.04 -19.39
CA LYS A 7 10.24 -19.68 -20.70
C LYS A 7 8.91 -19.73 -21.45
N GLU A 8 7.81 -19.98 -20.73
CA GLU A 8 6.47 -19.98 -21.31
C GLU A 8 6.01 -18.58 -21.70
N TYR A 9 6.32 -17.55 -20.90
CA TYR A 9 6.05 -16.16 -21.28
C TYR A 9 6.85 -15.76 -22.51
N GLU A 10 8.16 -16.01 -22.54
CA GLU A 10 9.01 -15.68 -23.69
C GLU A 10 8.52 -16.37 -24.97
N ARG A 11 8.16 -17.65 -24.87
CA ARG A 11 7.54 -18.40 -25.97
C ARG A 11 6.24 -17.75 -26.44
N TYR A 12 5.35 -17.41 -25.50
CA TYR A 12 4.07 -16.77 -25.84
C TYR A 12 4.28 -15.44 -26.58
N TYR A 13 5.16 -14.58 -26.08
CA TYR A 13 5.43 -13.29 -26.72
C TYR A 13 6.06 -13.45 -28.11
N LYS A 14 6.99 -14.39 -28.29
CA LYS A 14 7.65 -14.60 -29.58
C LYS A 14 6.78 -15.30 -30.62
N GLU A 15 5.97 -16.28 -30.21
CA GLU A 15 5.20 -17.12 -31.13
C GLU A 15 3.78 -16.58 -31.40
N TYR A 16 3.19 -15.82 -30.47
CA TYR A 16 1.78 -15.43 -30.52
C TYR A 16 1.51 -13.93 -30.53
N LEU A 17 2.52 -13.08 -30.25
CA LEU A 17 2.39 -11.61 -30.25
C LEU A 17 3.19 -10.99 -31.40
N LYS A 18 2.47 -10.50 -32.40
CA LYS A 18 3.05 -9.89 -33.59
C LYS A 18 3.89 -8.65 -33.22
N GLY A 19 5.13 -8.58 -33.71
CA GLY A 19 6.08 -7.51 -33.41
C GLY A 19 7.04 -7.79 -32.25
N PHE A 20 6.90 -8.94 -31.57
CA PHE A 20 7.78 -9.38 -30.47
C PHE A 20 8.65 -10.59 -30.83
N GLU A 21 8.68 -11.01 -32.11
CA GLU A 21 9.37 -12.23 -32.57
C GLU A 21 10.88 -12.20 -32.27
N LYS A 22 11.47 -11.00 -32.26
CA LYS A 22 12.90 -10.77 -31.96
C LYS A 22 13.17 -10.20 -30.56
N MET A 23 12.20 -10.27 -29.64
CA MET A 23 12.42 -9.77 -28.28
C MET A 23 13.53 -10.57 -27.58
N GLU A 24 14.31 -9.90 -26.75
CA GLU A 24 15.30 -10.55 -25.89
C GLU A 24 15.01 -10.25 -24.42
N LEU A 25 15.22 -11.25 -23.58
CA LEU A 25 15.06 -11.10 -22.15
C LEU A 25 16.32 -10.44 -21.57
N VAL A 26 16.19 -9.17 -21.18
CA VAL A 26 17.32 -8.40 -20.61
C VAL A 26 17.55 -8.69 -19.12
N ALA A 27 16.49 -8.80 -18.32
CA ALA A 27 16.62 -9.04 -16.88
C ALA A 27 15.33 -9.65 -16.28
N THR A 28 15.50 -10.37 -15.16
CA THR A 28 14.37 -10.91 -14.38
C THR A 28 14.65 -10.78 -12.89
N ALA A 29 13.60 -10.62 -12.09
CA ALA A 29 13.70 -10.81 -10.65
C ALA A 29 13.97 -12.30 -10.31
N SER A 30 14.75 -12.56 -9.26
CA SER A 30 15.09 -13.92 -8.79
C SER A 30 13.86 -14.80 -8.55
N LEU A 31 12.72 -14.18 -8.20
CA LEU A 31 11.41 -14.80 -8.11
C LEU A 31 10.38 -13.88 -8.77
N LEU A 32 9.80 -14.30 -9.89
CA LEU A 32 8.66 -13.61 -10.50
C LEU A 32 7.42 -13.75 -9.61
N GLY A 33 6.69 -12.66 -9.42
CA GLY A 33 5.39 -12.68 -8.77
C GLY A 33 5.39 -12.64 -7.24
N VAL A 34 6.50 -12.33 -6.57
CA VAL A 34 6.48 -12.03 -5.13
C VAL A 34 5.81 -10.67 -4.92
N ARG A 35 4.49 -10.71 -4.73
CA ARG A 35 3.65 -9.52 -4.50
C ARG A 35 3.44 -9.24 -3.00
N GLU A 36 3.84 -10.16 -2.13
CA GLU A 36 3.73 -10.06 -0.67
C GLU A 36 5.09 -10.33 -0.01
N THR A 37 5.51 -9.45 0.90
CA THR A 37 6.74 -9.57 1.70
C THR A 37 6.41 -9.39 3.19
N ARG A 38 7.43 -9.37 4.06
CA ARG A 38 7.24 -9.11 5.50
C ARG A 38 6.59 -7.74 5.73
N ARG A 39 5.73 -7.68 6.75
CA ARG A 39 5.08 -6.48 7.28
C ARG A 39 5.30 -6.41 8.77
N ILE A 40 5.27 -5.20 9.31
CA ILE A 40 5.30 -5.01 10.76
C ILE A 40 3.92 -5.27 11.39
N ILE A 41 3.93 -5.50 12.69
CA ILE A 41 2.76 -5.26 13.54
C ILE A 41 2.93 -3.85 14.10
N GLY A 42 2.10 -2.92 13.64
CA GLY A 42 2.09 -1.55 14.11
C GLY A 42 1.17 -1.35 15.31
N ASP A 43 1.06 -0.10 15.77
CA ASP A 43 0.07 0.27 16.79
C ASP A 43 -1.38 0.18 16.26
N TYR A 44 -1.55 0.15 14.93
CA TYR A 44 -2.80 -0.18 14.25
C TYR A 44 -2.55 -1.10 13.05
N ILE A 45 -3.50 -1.99 12.73
CA ILE A 45 -3.46 -2.84 11.53
C ILE A 45 -4.63 -2.42 10.65
N LEU A 46 -4.32 -1.72 9.55
CA LEU A 46 -5.34 -1.35 8.55
C LEU A 46 -5.83 -2.61 7.84
N ASN A 47 -7.14 -2.82 7.85
CA ASN A 47 -7.75 -4.08 7.46
C ASN A 47 -8.85 -3.90 6.40
N ILE A 48 -9.40 -5.03 5.93
CA ILE A 48 -10.44 -5.05 4.90
C ILE A 48 -11.74 -4.35 5.31
N ASP A 49 -12.10 -4.36 6.59
CA ASP A 49 -13.32 -3.71 7.04
C ASP A 49 -13.17 -2.18 7.02
N ASP A 50 -11.97 -1.66 7.29
CA ASP A 50 -11.66 -0.24 7.11
C ASP A 50 -11.83 0.20 5.65
N PHE A 51 -11.39 -0.65 4.71
CA PHE A 51 -11.57 -0.42 3.28
C PHE A 51 -13.06 -0.39 2.90
N LYS A 52 -13.83 -1.40 3.33
CA LYS A 52 -15.27 -1.50 3.02
C LYS A 52 -16.09 -0.36 3.61
N ASN A 53 -15.70 0.13 4.78
CA ASN A 53 -16.39 1.20 5.48
C ASN A 53 -15.88 2.61 5.10
N LEU A 54 -14.98 2.72 4.11
CA LEU A 54 -14.35 3.98 3.70
C LEU A 54 -13.76 4.75 4.89
N ALA A 55 -13.12 4.02 5.79
CA ALA A 55 -12.81 4.48 7.14
C ALA A 55 -12.10 5.84 7.15
N VAL A 56 -12.51 6.65 8.11
CA VAL A 56 -11.96 7.96 8.42
C VAL A 56 -11.19 7.85 9.73
N PHE A 57 -9.98 8.39 9.78
CA PHE A 57 -9.18 8.42 11.01
C PHE A 57 -8.79 9.84 11.40
N GLU A 58 -8.82 10.13 12.70
CA GLU A 58 -8.33 11.41 13.24
C GLU A 58 -6.84 11.60 12.97
N ASP A 59 -6.08 10.49 12.93
CA ASP A 59 -4.64 10.45 12.66
C ASP A 59 -4.30 10.18 11.19
N GLU A 60 -5.17 10.54 10.24
CA GLU A 60 -4.90 10.35 8.81
C GLU A 60 -3.63 11.07 8.34
N VAL A 61 -2.79 10.35 7.60
CA VAL A 61 -1.62 10.89 6.89
C VAL A 61 -1.78 10.92 5.38
N GLY A 62 -2.89 10.37 4.89
CA GLY A 62 -3.34 10.50 3.51
C GLY A 62 -4.58 9.66 3.22
N ARG A 63 -5.06 9.76 2.00
CA ARG A 63 -6.20 9.01 1.47
C ARG A 63 -5.78 8.23 0.24
N TYR A 64 -6.34 7.04 0.07
CA TYR A 64 -6.08 6.24 -1.12
C TYR A 64 -7.37 5.62 -1.68
N SER A 65 -7.45 5.54 -3.01
CA SER A 65 -8.65 5.12 -3.74
C SER A 65 -8.39 3.92 -4.66
N TYR A 66 -7.34 3.14 -4.38
CA TYR A 66 -7.02 1.97 -5.19
C TYR A 66 -7.78 0.73 -4.71
N PRO A 67 -8.37 -0.07 -5.63
CA PRO A 67 -9.11 -1.27 -5.27
C PRO A 67 -8.21 -2.34 -4.65
N ILE A 68 -8.80 -3.31 -3.96
CA ILE A 68 -8.06 -4.47 -3.46
C ILE A 68 -7.84 -5.45 -4.62
N ASP A 69 -6.61 -5.53 -5.12
CA ASP A 69 -6.21 -6.41 -6.24
C ASP A 69 -5.47 -7.66 -5.73
N ILE A 70 -6.23 -8.65 -5.26
CA ILE A 70 -5.69 -9.93 -4.77
C ILE A 70 -5.46 -10.87 -5.94
N HIS A 71 -4.20 -11.15 -6.29
CA HIS A 71 -3.89 -12.13 -7.33
C HIS A 71 -3.96 -13.55 -6.81
N ILE A 72 -4.57 -14.40 -7.60
CA ILE A 72 -4.73 -15.83 -7.33
C ILE A 72 -3.37 -16.51 -7.23
N ALA A 73 -3.14 -17.26 -6.14
CA ALA A 73 -1.90 -18.00 -5.93
C ALA A 73 -1.90 -19.38 -6.61
N ARG A 74 -3.08 -19.90 -7.02
CA ARG A 74 -3.25 -21.22 -7.61
C ARG A 74 -4.09 -21.14 -8.89
N PRO A 75 -3.69 -21.83 -9.98
CA PRO A 75 -4.41 -21.79 -11.26
C PRO A 75 -5.52 -22.84 -11.30
N ASP A 76 -6.51 -22.75 -10.40
CA ASP A 76 -7.70 -23.60 -10.40
C ASP A 76 -8.98 -22.79 -10.64
N ARG A 77 -10.01 -23.46 -11.18
CA ARG A 77 -11.25 -22.81 -11.64
C ARG A 77 -12.05 -22.18 -10.50
N GLU A 78 -12.07 -22.81 -9.34
CA GLU A 78 -12.76 -22.31 -8.15
C GLU A 78 -12.10 -21.02 -7.63
N SER A 79 -10.77 -20.99 -7.59
CA SER A 79 -10.00 -19.79 -7.25
C SER A 79 -10.17 -18.67 -8.28
N TYR A 80 -10.37 -19.00 -9.56
CA TYR A 80 -10.68 -18.01 -10.61
C TYR A 80 -12.09 -17.42 -10.46
N GLU A 81 -13.09 -18.23 -10.14
CA GLU A 81 -14.46 -17.76 -9.89
C GLU A 81 -14.54 -16.89 -8.62
N LYS A 82 -13.80 -17.26 -7.57
CA LYS A 82 -13.66 -16.45 -6.35
C LYS A 82 -13.00 -15.11 -6.64
N PHE A 83 -11.89 -15.10 -7.39
CA PHE A 83 -11.24 -13.86 -7.85
C PHE A 83 -12.18 -12.97 -8.64
N ARG A 84 -12.96 -13.52 -9.59
CA ARG A 84 -13.94 -12.75 -10.36
C ARG A 84 -14.99 -12.08 -9.45
N ARG A 85 -15.48 -12.76 -8.41
CA ARG A 85 -16.45 -12.17 -7.47
C ARG A 85 -15.80 -11.07 -6.62
N GLU A 86 -14.65 -11.36 -6.00
CA GLU A 86 -13.94 -10.42 -5.11
C GLU A 86 -13.44 -9.18 -5.85
N PHE A 87 -12.93 -9.34 -7.07
CA PHE A 87 -12.50 -8.21 -7.90
C PHE A 87 -13.63 -7.28 -8.32
N THR A 88 -14.88 -7.77 -8.30
CA THR A 88 -16.07 -6.97 -8.61
C THR A 88 -16.61 -6.27 -7.37
N THR A 89 -16.49 -6.88 -6.18
CA THR A 89 -17.04 -6.35 -4.92
C THR A 89 -16.07 -5.48 -4.12
N LEU A 90 -14.76 -5.64 -4.29
CA LEU A 90 -13.73 -4.87 -3.57
C LEU A 90 -13.22 -3.68 -4.40
N ARG A 91 -14.16 -2.93 -4.98
CA ARG A 91 -13.91 -1.72 -5.75
C ARG A 91 -14.53 -0.52 -5.05
N LEU A 92 -13.78 0.57 -5.06
CA LEU A 92 -14.26 1.87 -4.61
C LEU A 92 -15.04 2.54 -5.75
N GLY A 93 -16.17 3.12 -5.42
CA GLY A 93 -16.97 3.96 -6.30
C GLY A 93 -16.26 5.27 -6.67
N LYS A 94 -16.86 6.03 -7.58
CA LYS A 94 -16.30 7.31 -8.03
C LYS A 94 -16.24 8.30 -6.86
N GLY A 95 -15.03 8.75 -6.53
CA GLY A 95 -14.78 9.70 -5.45
C GLY A 95 -14.59 9.05 -4.07
N GLU A 96 -14.78 7.73 -3.97
CA GLU A 96 -14.56 7.01 -2.72
C GLU A 96 -13.06 6.76 -2.48
N SER A 97 -12.68 6.82 -1.21
CA SER A 97 -11.31 6.57 -0.75
C SER A 97 -11.33 6.20 0.72
N TYR A 98 -10.33 5.47 1.18
CA TYR A 98 -10.14 5.12 2.59
C TYR A 98 -8.95 5.89 3.17
N GLY A 99 -9.02 6.19 4.47
CA GLY A 99 -7.95 6.85 5.21
C GLY A 99 -6.76 5.93 5.47
N ILE A 100 -5.56 6.51 5.46
CA ILE A 100 -4.33 5.85 5.88
C ILE A 100 -3.95 6.47 7.24
N PRO A 101 -4.13 5.75 8.36
CA PRO A 101 -3.81 6.28 9.68
C PRO A 101 -2.30 6.24 9.96
N TYR A 102 -1.79 7.24 10.66
CA TYR A 102 -0.39 7.35 11.06
C TYR A 102 0.12 6.10 11.80
N ARG A 103 -0.73 5.50 12.65
CA ARG A 103 -0.39 4.31 13.47
C ARG A 103 -0.01 3.05 12.68
N ILE A 104 -0.24 2.99 11.37
CA ILE A 104 0.27 1.87 10.56
C ILE A 104 1.79 1.95 10.32
N LEU A 105 2.37 3.12 10.56
CA LEU A 105 3.79 3.42 10.35
C LEU A 105 4.65 3.12 11.58
N THR A 106 4.04 2.92 12.75
CA THR A 106 4.71 2.81 14.05
C THR A 106 4.79 1.35 14.51
N PRO A 107 5.94 0.66 14.37
CA PRO A 107 6.08 -0.71 14.86
C PRO A 107 5.82 -0.81 16.36
N LYS A 108 5.03 -1.81 16.78
CA LYS A 108 4.70 -2.03 18.18
C LYS A 108 5.97 -2.25 19.00
N GLY A 109 6.13 -1.50 20.09
CA GLY A 109 7.26 -1.61 21.01
C GLY A 109 8.52 -0.80 20.64
N LEU A 110 8.56 -0.14 19.48
CA LEU A 110 9.71 0.69 19.05
C LEU A 110 9.31 2.16 18.93
N ARG A 111 9.99 3.08 19.64
CA ARG A 111 9.65 4.51 19.68
C ARG A 111 10.46 5.41 18.74
N ASN A 112 11.51 4.87 18.13
CA ASN A 112 12.48 5.60 17.30
C ASN A 112 12.56 5.07 15.87
N VAL A 113 11.54 4.31 15.43
CA VAL A 113 11.53 3.67 14.10
C VAL A 113 10.20 3.94 13.43
N PHE A 114 10.26 4.31 12.15
CA PHE A 114 9.13 4.32 11.24
C PHE A 114 9.31 3.26 10.17
N VAL A 115 8.20 2.69 9.72
CA VAL A 115 8.15 1.78 8.59
C VAL A 115 7.11 2.29 7.60
N ALA A 116 7.51 2.42 6.34
CA ALA A 116 6.69 2.97 5.27
C ALA A 116 6.73 2.09 4.01
N GLY A 117 5.82 2.31 3.08
CA GLY A 117 5.74 1.55 1.84
C GLY A 117 5.19 0.14 2.02
N ARG A 118 5.80 -0.86 1.37
CA ARG A 118 5.26 -2.23 1.29
C ARG A 118 5.30 -3.00 2.62
N CYS A 119 5.97 -2.50 3.64
CA CYS A 119 6.12 -3.20 4.93
C CYS A 119 5.27 -2.61 6.05
N VAL A 120 4.39 -1.64 5.77
CA VAL A 120 3.47 -1.04 6.74
C VAL A 120 2.50 -2.07 7.35
N SER A 121 1.91 -1.71 8.48
CA SER A 121 1.03 -2.57 9.26
C SER A 121 -0.37 -2.68 8.63
N THR A 122 -0.59 -3.77 7.90
CA THR A 122 -1.83 -4.05 7.15
C THR A 122 -2.19 -5.52 7.23
N ASP A 123 -3.48 -5.84 7.12
CA ASP A 123 -3.93 -7.20 6.85
C ASP A 123 -3.59 -7.60 5.40
N ARG A 124 -3.73 -8.89 5.07
CA ARG A 124 -3.40 -9.42 3.74
C ARG A 124 -4.16 -8.73 2.61
N ASN A 125 -5.44 -8.44 2.82
CA ASN A 125 -6.30 -7.87 1.78
C ASN A 125 -5.92 -6.41 1.51
N MET A 126 -5.76 -5.64 2.58
CA MET A 126 -5.41 -4.23 2.48
C MET A 126 -4.03 -4.04 1.85
N GLN A 127 -3.13 -4.99 2.10
CA GLN A 127 -1.82 -4.98 1.46
C GLN A 127 -1.90 -5.11 -0.06
N ALA A 128 -2.90 -5.80 -0.60
CA ALA A 128 -3.08 -5.90 -2.04
C ALA A 128 -3.42 -4.55 -2.69
N SER A 129 -3.90 -3.56 -1.93
CA SER A 129 -4.15 -2.20 -2.40
C SER A 129 -2.99 -1.24 -2.06
N ILE A 130 -2.69 -1.03 -0.77
CA ILE A 130 -1.78 0.05 -0.32
C ILE A 130 -0.31 -0.14 -0.74
N ARG A 131 0.11 -1.35 -1.13
CA ARG A 131 1.49 -1.64 -1.56
C ARG A 131 1.87 -1.05 -2.92
N VAL A 132 0.91 -0.51 -3.66
CA VAL A 132 1.15 0.12 -4.97
C VAL A 132 1.85 1.47 -4.77
N MET A 133 2.54 1.97 -5.80
CA MET A 133 3.42 3.14 -5.69
C MET A 133 2.77 4.35 -4.99
N PRO A 134 1.52 4.78 -5.29
CA PRO A 134 0.93 5.94 -4.62
C PRO A 134 0.76 5.75 -3.11
N GLY A 135 0.33 4.57 -2.65
CA GLY A 135 0.26 4.25 -1.22
C GLY A 135 1.64 4.27 -0.55
N CYS A 136 2.67 3.81 -1.26
CA CYS A 136 4.06 3.91 -0.80
C CYS A 136 4.56 5.35 -0.71
N TYR A 137 4.20 6.21 -1.68
CA TYR A 137 4.53 7.63 -1.64
C TYR A 137 3.88 8.33 -0.45
N ILE A 138 2.57 8.11 -0.23
CA ILE A 138 1.84 8.70 0.90
C ILE A 138 2.50 8.33 2.24
N THR A 139 2.71 7.03 2.46
CA THR A 139 3.31 6.53 3.71
C THR A 139 4.76 6.98 3.87
N GLY A 140 5.55 7.03 2.79
CA GLY A 140 6.93 7.50 2.80
C GLY A 140 7.06 8.99 3.12
N GLN A 141 6.22 9.83 2.50
CA GLN A 141 6.17 11.26 2.79
C GLN A 141 5.80 11.51 4.24
N ALA A 142 4.75 10.85 4.74
CA ALA A 142 4.31 10.96 6.12
C ALA A 142 5.41 10.59 7.12
N ALA A 143 6.07 9.45 6.92
CA ALA A 143 7.16 8.99 7.79
C ALA A 143 8.36 9.97 7.76
N GLY A 144 8.72 10.51 6.59
CA GLY A 144 9.82 11.45 6.46
C GLY A 144 9.55 12.78 7.18
N VAL A 145 8.36 13.35 7.00
CA VAL A 145 7.97 14.59 7.69
C VAL A 145 7.88 14.37 9.20
N ALA A 146 7.32 13.24 9.63
CA ALA A 146 7.26 12.88 11.05
C ALA A 146 8.66 12.74 11.67
N ALA A 147 9.59 12.09 10.98
CA ALA A 147 10.97 11.97 11.44
C ALA A 147 11.66 13.33 11.59
N ALA A 148 11.47 14.24 10.65
CA ALA A 148 12.00 15.61 10.75
C ALA A 148 11.44 16.36 11.97
N MET A 149 10.13 16.26 12.20
CA MET A 149 9.48 16.89 13.35
C MET A 149 9.95 16.33 14.70
N ILE A 150 10.24 15.03 14.78
CA ILE A 150 10.78 14.39 15.99
C ILE A 150 12.11 15.04 16.39
N VAL A 151 13.00 15.30 15.42
CA VAL A 151 14.30 15.95 15.67
C VAL A 151 14.12 17.38 16.18
N GLU A 152 13.17 18.13 15.63
CA GLU A 152 12.90 19.52 16.04
C GLU A 152 12.28 19.65 17.44
N THR A 153 11.50 18.67 17.86
CA THR A 153 10.63 18.77 19.05
C THR A 153 11.02 17.87 20.21
N GLN A 154 12.09 17.07 20.07
CA GLN A 154 12.49 16.03 21.03
C GLN A 154 11.36 15.05 21.38
N ALA A 155 10.37 14.90 20.49
CA ALA A 155 9.30 13.93 20.61
C ALA A 155 9.79 12.52 20.20
N ASP A 156 8.89 11.55 20.21
CA ASP A 156 9.12 10.21 19.66
C ASP A 156 8.00 9.83 18.68
N SER A 157 8.08 8.62 18.10
CA SER A 157 7.13 8.15 17.09
C SER A 157 5.67 8.10 17.58
N ARG A 158 5.41 8.18 18.88
CA ARG A 158 4.07 8.14 19.51
C ARG A 158 3.67 9.46 20.15
N THR A 159 4.63 10.29 20.53
CA THR A 159 4.35 11.57 21.20
C THR A 159 4.38 12.77 20.25
N ILE A 160 4.72 12.57 18.97
CA ILE A 160 4.63 13.61 17.95
C ILE A 160 3.22 14.19 17.85
N ASN A 161 3.14 15.50 17.63
CA ASN A 161 1.87 16.18 17.39
C ASN A 161 1.35 15.89 15.98
N ILE A 162 0.35 15.01 15.88
CA ILE A 162 -0.25 14.58 14.61
C ILE A 162 -0.93 15.73 13.86
N ARG A 163 -1.55 16.68 14.55
CA ARG A 163 -2.15 17.86 13.90
C ARG A 163 -1.10 18.72 13.19
N LYS A 164 0.06 18.93 13.81
CA LYS A 164 1.19 19.62 13.17
C LYS A 164 1.74 18.84 11.98
N LEU A 165 1.78 17.51 12.06
CA LEU A 165 2.17 16.64 10.95
C LEU A 165 1.20 16.78 9.77
N GLN A 166 -0.10 16.68 10.04
CA GLN A 166 -1.16 16.85 9.04
C GLN A 166 -1.09 18.24 8.38
N ALA A 167 -0.86 19.30 9.16
CA ALA A 167 -0.67 20.65 8.64
C ALA A 167 0.52 20.75 7.67
N ARG A 168 1.68 20.17 8.03
CA ARG A 168 2.86 20.13 7.15
C ARG A 168 2.62 19.33 5.87
N LEU A 169 1.98 18.17 5.99
CA LEU A 169 1.60 17.35 4.84
C LEU A 169 0.63 18.11 3.92
N LYS A 170 -0.36 18.80 4.48
CA LYS A 170 -1.30 19.62 3.70
C LYS A 170 -0.61 20.77 2.98
N ALA A 171 0.32 21.46 3.62
CA ALA A 171 1.13 22.50 2.99
C ALA A 171 1.98 21.96 1.82
N MET A 172 2.37 20.69 1.87
CA MET A 172 3.06 19.99 0.78
C MET A 172 2.11 19.40 -0.29
N GLY A 173 0.80 19.67 -0.20
CA GLY A 173 -0.20 19.23 -1.18
C GLY A 173 -0.87 17.89 -0.88
N ALA A 174 -0.67 17.30 0.30
CA ALA A 174 -1.35 16.05 0.67
C ALA A 174 -2.88 16.23 0.70
N PHE A 175 -3.63 15.21 0.28
CA PHE A 175 -5.09 15.19 0.38
C PHE A 175 -5.54 14.62 1.73
N LEU A 176 -5.99 15.52 2.61
CA LEU A 176 -6.49 15.24 3.97
C LEU A 176 -7.82 15.99 4.15
N PRO A 177 -8.97 15.40 3.78
CA PRO A 177 -10.27 16.08 3.83
C PRO A 177 -10.81 16.25 5.26
N ASN A 178 -10.31 15.45 6.21
CA ASN A 178 -10.74 15.48 7.62
C ASN A 178 -9.83 16.32 8.52
N PHE A 179 -8.82 16.98 7.94
CA PHE A 179 -7.97 17.91 8.66
C PHE A 179 -8.58 19.31 8.59
N ASP A 180 -8.95 19.85 9.75
CA ASP A 180 -9.34 21.25 9.91
C ASP A 180 -8.18 21.99 10.61
N PRO A 181 -7.58 23.02 9.97
CA PRO A 181 -6.51 23.80 10.59
C PRO A 181 -6.98 24.63 11.80
N ASN A 182 -8.30 24.80 12.00
CA ASN A 182 -8.89 25.59 13.08
C ASN A 182 -9.50 24.73 14.21
N SER A 183 -9.45 23.40 14.11
CA SER A 183 -9.97 22.47 15.13
C SER A 183 -8.97 22.11 16.21
#